data_AF-A0A0C9UPW8-F1
#
_entry.id   AF-A0A0C9UPW8-F1
#
_cell.length_a   1.000
_cell.length_b   1.000
_cell.length_c   1.000
_cell.angle_alpha   90.00
_cell.angle_beta   90.00
_cell.angle_gamma   90.00
#
_symmetry.space_group_name_H-M   'P 1'
#
loop_
_entity.id
_entity.type
_entity.pdbx_description
1 polymer ?
#
loop_
_entity_poly.entity_id
_entity_poly.type
_entity_poly.pdbx_seq_one_letter_code
_entity_poly.pdbx_strand_id
1 'polypeptide(L)'
;MIGEVLTSLLVLLTSCHLFTIFPSAHALQQAADVPSKQRKPHHVAIIGAGAAGSSATYWLARASNRSKEVEFEIEVFEGEGYIGGRSTVVFPHNSKAFQPVKLGASIFVTANKDLIHVAQEFGLTLTAPGGELGGLVLIPVTWTNAVSAALL
;
A
#
# COMPACT_ATOMS: atom_id res chain seq x y z
N MET A 1 16.22 -50.85 -64.12
CA MET A 1 16.72 -51.11 -62.75
C MET A 1 17.12 -49.85 -61.98
N ILE A 2 16.62 -48.65 -62.33
CA ILE A 2 16.98 -47.38 -61.64
C ILE A 2 15.76 -46.75 -60.93
N GLY A 3 14.53 -47.18 -61.28
CA GLY A 3 13.29 -46.63 -60.72
C GLY A 3 12.96 -47.04 -59.28
N GLU A 4 13.24 -48.29 -58.88
CA GLU A 4 12.84 -48.80 -57.55
C GLU A 4 13.79 -48.37 -56.41
N VAL A 5 15.05 -48.08 -56.74
CA VAL A 5 16.04 -47.62 -55.76
C VAL A 5 15.78 -46.16 -55.36
N LEU A 6 15.30 -45.34 -56.30
CA LEU A 6 15.01 -43.93 -56.07
C LEU A 6 13.73 -43.72 -55.24
N THR A 7 12.72 -44.57 -55.42
CA THR A 7 11.49 -44.55 -54.61
C THR A 7 11.74 -45.01 -53.17
N SER A 8 12.64 -45.98 -52.95
CA SER A 8 12.97 -46.46 -51.61
C SER A 8 13.79 -45.44 -50.79
N LEU A 9 14.69 -44.69 -51.46
CA LEU A 9 15.48 -43.62 -50.82
C LEU A 9 14.63 -42.39 -50.44
N LEU A 10 13.62 -42.06 -51.24
CA LEU A 10 12.70 -40.93 -50.98
C LEU A 10 11.74 -41.21 -49.81
N VAL A 11 11.34 -42.48 -49.61
CA VAL A 11 10.50 -42.91 -48.48
C VAL A 11 11.30 -42.92 -47.16
N LEU A 12 12.59 -43.24 -47.20
CA LEU A 12 13.48 -43.16 -46.04
C LEU A 12 13.79 -41.72 -45.60
N LEU A 13 13.94 -40.77 -46.55
CA LEU A 13 14.20 -39.36 -46.25
C LEU A 13 12.96 -38.61 -45.71
N THR A 14 11.75 -39.00 -46.11
CA THR A 14 10.49 -38.41 -45.61
C THR A 14 10.10 -38.91 -44.22
N SER A 15 10.61 -40.08 -43.80
CA SER A 15 10.46 -40.63 -42.45
C SER A 15 11.26 -39.87 -41.38
N CYS A 16 12.42 -39.30 -41.73
CA CYS A 16 13.33 -38.67 -40.76
C CYS A 16 12.90 -37.29 -40.25
N HIS A 17 11.96 -36.61 -40.94
CA HIS A 17 11.55 -35.25 -40.57
C HIS A 17 10.23 -35.16 -39.80
N LEU A 18 9.50 -36.27 -39.60
CA LEU A 18 8.24 -36.25 -38.86
C LEU A 18 8.35 -36.67 -37.39
N PHE A 19 9.52 -37.14 -36.93
CA PHE A 19 9.72 -37.58 -35.55
C PHE A 19 10.40 -36.56 -34.63
N THR A 20 10.75 -35.38 -35.14
CA THR A 20 11.47 -34.33 -34.37
C THR A 20 10.61 -33.13 -33.98
N ILE A 21 9.29 -33.15 -34.20
CA ILE A 21 8.38 -32.06 -33.79
C ILE A 21 7.10 -32.58 -33.11
N PHE A 22 7.22 -33.61 -32.27
CA PHE A 22 6.30 -33.72 -31.14
C PHE A 22 7.09 -33.28 -29.90
N PRO A 23 6.95 -32.03 -29.43
CA PRO A 23 7.29 -31.78 -28.05
C PRO A 23 6.37 -32.69 -27.26
N SER A 24 6.98 -33.60 -26.49
CA SER A 24 6.27 -34.52 -25.61
C SER A 24 5.20 -33.75 -24.85
N ALA A 25 3.92 -33.98 -25.17
CA ALA A 25 2.80 -33.39 -24.44
C ALA A 25 2.72 -33.88 -22.99
N HIS A 26 3.67 -34.72 -22.56
CA HIS A 26 3.89 -35.10 -21.16
C HIS A 26 4.83 -34.15 -20.39
N ALA A 27 5.41 -33.12 -21.02
CA ALA A 27 6.34 -32.19 -20.36
C ALA A 27 5.71 -30.82 -19.99
N LEU A 28 4.38 -30.69 -19.96
CA LEU A 28 3.69 -29.47 -19.47
C LEU A 28 2.95 -29.63 -18.14
N GLN A 29 3.14 -30.73 -17.41
CA GLN A 29 2.52 -30.90 -16.10
C GLN A 29 3.54 -31.24 -15.01
N GLN A 30 4.60 -30.42 -14.93
CA GLN A 30 5.44 -30.34 -13.74
C GLN A 30 6.08 -28.95 -13.64
N ALA A 31 5.26 -27.90 -13.82
CA ALA A 31 5.43 -26.74 -12.95
C ALA A 31 5.10 -27.26 -11.55
N ALA A 32 6.13 -27.79 -10.88
CA ALA A 32 6.05 -28.15 -9.50
C ALA A 32 5.40 -26.97 -8.78
N ASP A 33 4.26 -27.26 -8.18
CA ASP A 33 3.75 -26.56 -7.02
C ASP A 33 4.92 -26.54 -6.03
N VAL A 34 5.83 -25.56 -6.19
CA VAL A 34 6.72 -25.16 -5.12
C VAL A 34 5.73 -24.80 -4.04
N PRO A 35 5.68 -25.51 -2.89
CA PRO A 35 4.80 -25.11 -1.82
C PRO A 35 5.19 -23.68 -1.52
N SER A 36 4.37 -22.72 -1.97
CA SER A 36 4.54 -21.34 -1.58
C SER A 36 4.48 -21.45 -0.07
N LYS A 37 5.63 -21.21 0.58
CA LYS A 37 5.74 -21.27 2.03
C LYS A 37 4.66 -20.30 2.50
N GLN A 38 3.51 -20.84 2.94
CA GLN A 38 2.36 -20.02 3.29
C GLN A 38 2.87 -19.06 4.34
N ARG A 39 3.06 -17.81 3.94
CA ARG A 39 3.63 -16.80 4.81
C ARG A 39 2.53 -16.51 5.80
N LYS A 40 2.77 -16.84 7.06
CA LYS A 40 1.84 -16.45 8.12
C LYS A 40 2.04 -14.95 8.35
N PRO A 41 0.97 -14.15 8.29
CA PRO A 41 1.07 -12.74 8.59
C PRO A 41 1.50 -12.55 10.04
N HIS A 42 2.21 -11.45 10.30
CA HIS A 42 2.51 -10.99 11.64
C HIS A 42 1.34 -10.16 12.15
N HIS A 43 0.71 -10.61 13.23
CA HIS A 43 -0.38 -9.87 13.87
C HIS A 43 0.19 -8.74 14.74
N VAL A 44 -0.30 -7.53 14.54
CA VAL A 44 0.13 -6.33 15.26
C VAL A 44 -1.10 -5.63 15.84
N ALA A 45 -1.18 -5.55 17.16
CA ALA A 45 -2.18 -4.76 17.85
C ALA A 45 -1.59 -3.37 18.19
N ILE A 46 -2.24 -2.32 17.73
CA ILE A 46 -1.90 -0.92 18.00
C ILE A 46 -2.95 -0.34 18.94
N ILE A 47 -2.53 0.14 20.10
CA ILE A 47 -3.42 0.73 21.11
C ILE A 47 -3.32 2.26 21.04
N GLY A 48 -4.42 2.89 20.64
CA GLY A 48 -4.60 4.32 20.43
C GLY A 48 -4.51 4.71 18.96
N ALA A 49 -5.60 5.25 18.40
CA ALA A 49 -5.70 5.85 17.07
C ALA A 49 -5.40 7.36 17.10
N GLY A 50 -4.44 7.77 17.94
CA GLY A 50 -3.87 9.11 17.91
C GLY A 50 -2.78 9.25 16.84
N ALA A 51 -2.17 10.43 16.73
CA ALA A 51 -1.10 10.70 15.75
C ALA A 51 0.00 9.62 15.70
N ALA A 52 0.41 9.09 16.85
CA ALA A 52 1.42 8.04 16.94
C ALA A 52 0.91 6.70 16.38
N GLY A 53 -0.23 6.19 16.84
CA GLY A 53 -0.76 4.91 16.38
C GLY A 53 -1.14 4.93 14.92
N SER A 54 -1.83 5.98 14.46
CA SER A 54 -2.13 6.16 13.04
C SER A 54 -0.86 6.24 12.17
N SER A 55 0.21 6.89 12.64
CA SER A 55 1.49 6.91 11.93
C SER A 55 2.16 5.52 11.88
N ALA A 56 2.10 4.75 12.97
CA ALA A 56 2.65 3.41 13.02
C ALA A 56 1.93 2.47 12.06
N THR A 57 0.59 2.49 12.07
CA THR A 57 -0.25 1.73 11.12
C THR A 57 0.11 2.08 9.68
N TYR A 58 0.19 3.37 9.36
CA TYR A 58 0.52 3.85 8.02
C TYR A 58 1.87 3.30 7.52
N TRP A 59 2.92 3.41 8.34
CA TRP A 59 4.25 2.95 7.93
C TRP A 59 4.36 1.42 7.87
N LEU A 60 3.69 0.70 8.77
CA LEU A 60 3.64 -0.77 8.72
C LEU A 60 2.90 -1.27 7.48
N ALA A 61 1.75 -0.69 7.15
CA ALA A 61 1.01 -1.01 5.93
C ALA A 61 1.85 -0.74 4.68
N ARG A 62 2.54 0.41 4.63
CA ARG A 62 3.44 0.76 3.53
C ARG A 62 4.65 -0.18 3.42
N ALA A 63 5.22 -0.60 4.54
CA ALA A 63 6.31 -1.58 4.57
C ALA A 63 5.84 -2.94 4.05
N SER A 64 4.64 -3.38 4.45
CA SER A 64 3.99 -4.59 3.92
C SER A 64 3.83 -4.52 2.40
N ASN A 65 3.38 -3.38 1.87
CA ASN A 65 3.16 -3.20 0.44
C ASN A 65 4.46 -3.20 -0.39
N ARG A 66 5.59 -2.81 0.23
CA ARG A 66 6.90 -2.77 -0.43
C ARG A 66 7.66 -4.10 -0.33
N SER A 67 7.39 -4.87 0.72
CA SER A 67 8.04 -6.15 1.00
C SER A 67 7.22 -7.30 0.45
N LYS A 68 7.85 -8.21 -0.29
CA LYS A 68 7.22 -9.50 -0.60
C LYS A 68 7.43 -10.53 0.51
N GLU A 69 8.28 -10.24 1.49
CA GLU A 69 8.74 -11.21 2.48
C GLU A 69 7.96 -11.16 3.79
N VAL A 70 7.39 -10.00 4.10
CA VAL A 70 6.74 -9.71 5.38
C VAL A 70 5.33 -9.20 5.11
N GLU A 71 4.35 -9.86 5.72
CA GLU A 71 2.94 -9.49 5.67
C GLU A 71 2.48 -9.17 7.09
N PHE A 72 1.74 -8.07 7.27
CA PHE A 72 1.21 -7.65 8.57
C PHE A 72 -0.31 -7.68 8.56
N GLU A 73 -0.90 -8.23 9.63
CA GLU A 73 -2.31 -8.07 9.95
C GLU A 73 -2.41 -7.10 11.13
N ILE A 74 -2.92 -5.89 10.87
CA ILE A 74 -2.84 -4.78 11.81
C ILE A 74 -4.23 -4.46 12.35
N GLU A 75 -4.38 -4.55 13.68
CA GLU A 75 -5.59 -4.16 14.39
C GLU A 75 -5.31 -2.90 15.21
N VAL A 76 -6.16 -1.87 15.04
CA VAL A 76 -6.05 -0.61 15.79
C VAL A 76 -7.22 -0.49 16.75
N PHE A 77 -6.92 -0.30 18.03
CA PHE A 77 -7.90 -0.11 19.09
C PHE A 77 -7.86 1.34 19.56
N GLU A 78 -9.02 1.99 19.71
CA GLU A 78 -9.14 3.34 20.26
C GLU A 78 -10.17 3.32 21.38
N GLY A 79 -9.86 3.99 22.49
CA GLY A 79 -10.75 4.08 23.64
C GLY A 79 -11.82 5.17 23.48
N GLU A 80 -11.52 6.20 22.70
CA GLU A 80 -12.42 7.32 22.44
C GLU A 80 -13.38 7.05 21.26
N GLY A 81 -14.53 7.73 21.25
CA GLY A 81 -15.48 7.71 20.12
C GLY A 81 -15.01 8.48 18.88
N TYR A 82 -13.73 8.87 18.82
CA TYR A 82 -13.13 9.64 17.74
C TYR A 82 -11.64 9.31 17.57
N ILE A 83 -11.13 9.52 16.35
CA ILE A 83 -9.73 9.29 15.97
C ILE A 83 -8.97 10.62 16.03
N GLY A 84 -7.66 10.57 16.33
CA GLY A 84 -6.76 11.73 16.32
C GLY A 84 -6.18 12.07 17.70
N GLY A 85 -6.78 11.58 18.78
CA GLY A 85 -6.30 11.78 20.15
C GLY A 85 -6.12 13.27 20.50
N ARG A 86 -4.88 13.68 20.79
CA ARG A 86 -4.53 15.09 21.11
C ARG A 86 -4.58 16.04 19.90
N SER A 87 -4.79 15.53 18.69
CA SER A 87 -4.97 16.33 17.48
C SER A 87 -6.45 16.30 17.10
N THR A 88 -7.27 17.12 17.77
CA THR A 88 -8.72 17.14 17.55
C THR A 88 -9.25 18.53 17.21
N VAL A 89 -10.35 18.53 16.45
CA VAL A 89 -11.06 19.71 15.99
C VAL A 89 -12.51 19.56 16.38
N VAL A 90 -13.06 20.58 17.02
CA VAL A 90 -14.47 20.61 17.44
C VAL A 90 -15.24 21.69 16.71
N PHE A 91 -16.52 21.44 16.47
CA PHE A 91 -17.44 22.40 15.88
C PHE A 91 -18.27 23.05 16.99
N PRO A 92 -18.23 24.38 17.14
CA PRO A 92 -19.09 25.08 18.09
C PRO A 92 -20.56 24.71 17.89
N HIS A 93 -21.27 24.44 18.99
CA HIS A 93 -22.67 24.01 18.98
C HIS A 93 -22.98 22.80 18.08
N ASN A 94 -21.96 21.98 17.76
CA ASN A 94 -22.06 20.88 16.81
C ASN A 94 -22.58 21.31 15.42
N SER A 95 -22.34 22.58 15.04
CA SER A 95 -22.81 23.16 13.78
C SER A 95 -21.63 23.51 12.88
N LYS A 96 -21.68 23.04 11.63
CA LYS A 96 -20.71 23.39 10.57
C LYS A 96 -20.87 24.83 10.06
N ALA A 97 -21.89 25.56 10.55
CA ALA A 97 -22.05 26.98 10.25
C ALA A 97 -20.95 27.84 10.89
N PHE A 98 -20.31 27.34 11.96
CA PHE A 98 -19.22 28.02 12.65
C PHE A 98 -17.86 27.49 12.23
N GLN A 99 -16.85 28.35 12.34
CA GLN A 99 -15.47 27.95 12.09
C GLN A 99 -15.04 26.88 13.10
N PRO A 100 -14.42 25.78 12.64
CA PRO A 100 -13.92 24.73 13.52
C PRO A 100 -12.80 25.24 14.44
N VAL A 101 -12.79 24.77 15.68
CA VAL A 101 -11.79 25.13 16.70
C VAL A 101 -10.87 23.94 16.99
N LYS A 102 -9.56 24.18 17.01
CA LYS A 102 -8.58 23.14 17.37
C LYS A 102 -8.40 23.13 18.88
N LEU A 103 -8.49 21.95 19.50
CA LEU A 103 -8.30 21.81 20.95
C LEU A 103 -6.90 21.32 21.34
N GLY A 104 -6.05 20.96 20.36
CA GLY A 104 -4.70 20.47 20.64
C GLY A 104 -3.71 20.84 19.54
N ALA A 105 -3.06 19.84 18.94
CA ALA A 105 -2.00 20.05 17.96
C ALA A 105 -2.45 21.02 16.84
N SER A 106 -1.81 22.19 16.77
CA SER A 106 -2.29 23.30 15.95
C SER A 106 -1.20 24.02 15.14
N ILE A 107 0.09 23.72 15.39
CA ILE A 107 1.25 24.37 14.79
C ILE A 107 2.17 23.31 14.17
N PHE A 108 2.57 23.56 12.93
CA PHE A 108 3.60 22.83 12.20
C PHE A 108 4.79 23.76 12.02
N VAL A 109 5.94 23.35 12.57
CA VAL A 109 7.19 24.10 12.45
C VAL A 109 8.02 23.56 11.31
N THR A 110 8.58 24.43 10.47
CA THR A 110 9.43 24.04 9.33
C THR A 110 10.71 23.33 9.75
N ALA A 111 11.13 23.52 11.01
CA ALA A 111 12.23 22.78 11.62
C ALA A 111 11.95 21.27 11.70
N ASN A 112 10.68 20.84 11.82
CA ASN A 112 10.30 19.43 11.81
C ASN A 112 9.96 18.99 10.39
N LYS A 113 11.01 18.58 9.65
CA LYS A 113 10.89 18.17 8.25
C LYS A 113 9.97 16.97 8.07
N ASP A 114 9.90 16.05 9.03
CA ASP A 114 9.05 14.87 8.95
C ASP A 114 7.58 15.27 8.99
N LEU A 115 7.19 16.13 9.94
CA LEU A 115 5.80 16.62 10.02
C LEU A 115 5.40 17.43 8.79
N ILE A 116 6.32 18.22 8.22
CA ILE A 116 6.06 18.97 6.98
C ILE A 116 5.92 18.02 5.80
N HIS A 117 6.80 17.04 5.65
CA HIS A 117 6.75 16.06 4.58
C HIS A 117 5.45 15.26 4.64
N VAL A 118 5.09 14.76 5.82
CA VAL A 118 3.86 14.00 6.04
C VAL A 118 2.62 14.87 5.80
N ALA A 119 2.64 16.14 6.23
CA ALA A 119 1.55 17.07 5.91
C ALA A 119 1.36 17.25 4.40
N GLN A 120 2.46 17.36 3.65
CA GLN A 120 2.42 17.46 2.18
C GLN A 120 1.96 16.15 1.53
N GLU A 121 2.44 15.00 2.01
CA GLU A 121 2.05 13.67 1.52
C GLU A 121 0.54 13.43 1.67
N PHE A 122 -0.06 13.94 2.76
CA PHE A 122 -1.51 13.87 3.00
C PHE A 122 -2.31 15.05 2.44
N GLY A 123 -1.69 15.93 1.65
CA GLY A 123 -2.37 17.06 1.02
C GLY A 123 -2.91 18.10 2.02
N LEU A 124 -2.30 18.21 3.20
CA LEU A 124 -2.71 19.16 4.22
C LEU A 124 -2.26 20.58 3.86
N THR A 125 -3.18 21.54 3.92
CA THR A 125 -2.86 22.95 3.68
C THR A 125 -2.28 23.57 4.94
N LEU A 126 -1.08 24.13 4.78
CA LEU A 126 -0.28 24.78 5.80
C LEU A 126 -0.37 26.30 5.61
N THR A 127 -0.86 27.05 6.61
CA THR A 127 -1.03 28.51 6.52
C THR A 127 -0.27 29.24 7.62
N ALA A 128 0.43 30.33 7.34
CA ALA A 128 1.12 31.10 8.38
C ALA A 128 0.15 31.60 9.48
N PRO A 129 0.57 31.72 10.75
CA PRO A 129 -0.31 32.16 11.82
C PRO A 129 -0.47 33.67 11.65
N GLY A 130 -1.65 34.14 11.27
CA GLY A 130 -1.88 35.57 11.04
C GLY A 130 -1.37 36.10 9.69
N GLY A 131 -1.12 35.22 8.70
CA GLY A 131 -0.86 35.64 7.32
C GLY A 131 0.59 36.02 6.99
N GLU A 132 1.49 36.09 7.98
CA GLU A 132 2.92 36.32 7.73
C GLU A 132 3.83 35.34 8.48
N LEU A 133 4.97 35.10 7.85
CA LEU A 133 5.87 33.94 7.91
C LEU A 133 6.32 33.54 9.34
N GLY A 134 5.97 32.32 9.79
CA GLY A 134 6.61 31.76 10.99
C GLY A 134 6.06 30.44 11.56
N GLY A 135 4.82 30.05 11.26
CA GLY A 135 4.25 28.81 11.80
C GLY A 135 3.04 28.33 11.01
N LEU A 136 3.03 27.08 10.58
CA LEU A 136 1.97 26.64 9.67
C LEU A 136 0.80 26.04 10.47
N VAL A 137 -0.38 26.61 10.31
CA VAL A 137 -1.65 26.22 10.91
C VAL A 137 -2.40 25.38 9.88
N LEU A 138 -2.80 24.16 10.26
CA LEU A 138 -3.69 23.33 9.45
C LEU A 138 -5.08 23.97 9.31
N ILE A 139 -5.60 24.12 8.10
CA ILE A 139 -7.04 24.36 7.89
C ILE A 139 -7.67 23.00 7.56
N PRO A 140 -8.75 22.57 8.25
CA PRO A 140 -9.39 21.29 7.94
C PRO A 140 -10.11 21.38 6.59
N VAL A 141 -9.41 21.02 5.51
CA VAL A 141 -10.07 20.63 4.26
C VAL A 141 -10.53 19.18 4.48
N THR A 142 -11.77 19.04 4.93
CA THR A 142 -12.50 17.76 5.09
C THR A 142 -11.65 16.55 5.52
N TRP A 143 -11.70 16.22 6.81
CA TRP A 143 -11.04 15.07 7.46
C TRP A 143 -11.31 13.69 6.82
N THR A 144 -12.21 13.60 5.83
CA THR A 144 -12.40 12.39 5.02
C THR A 144 -11.11 11.89 4.38
N ASN A 145 -10.17 12.78 4.05
CA ASN A 145 -8.99 12.39 3.27
C ASN A 145 -7.82 11.96 4.17
N ALA A 146 -7.63 12.60 5.33
CA ALA A 146 -6.51 12.29 6.23
C ALA A 146 -6.73 11.02 7.06
N VAL A 147 -7.98 10.73 7.45
CA VAL A 147 -8.33 9.48 8.15
C VAL A 147 -8.40 8.31 7.16
N SER A 148 -8.84 8.55 5.91
CA SER A 148 -8.72 7.54 4.84
C SER A 148 -7.25 7.25 4.50
N ALA A 149 -6.35 8.24 4.57
CA ALA A 149 -4.94 8.04 4.24
C ALA A 149 -4.13 7.31 5.33
N ALA A 150 -4.67 7.15 6.54
CA ALA A 150 -4.08 6.34 7.61
C ALA A 150 -4.80 4.98 7.80
N LEU A 151 -5.93 4.77 7.12
CA LEU A 151 -6.76 3.55 7.17
C LEU A 151 -6.83 2.81 5.81
N LEU A 152 -6.09 3.26 4.79
CA LEU A 152 -5.83 2.59 3.52
C LEU A 152 -4.32 2.46 3.30
#